data_AF-A0A0G8CMV0-F1
#
_entry.id   AF-A0A0G8CMV0-F1
#
_cell.length_a   1.000
_cell.length_b   1.000
_cell.length_c   1.000
_cell.angle_alpha   90.00
_cell.angle_beta   90.00
_cell.angle_gamma   90.00
#
_symmetry.space_group_name_H-M   'P 1'
#
loop_
_entity.id
_entity.type
_entity.pdbx_description
1 polymer ?
#
loop_
_entity_poly.entity_id
_entity_poly.type
_entity_poly.pdbx_seq_one_letter_code
_entity_poly.pdbx_strand_id
1 'polypeptide(L)'
;MALFGYPLETIYLYGFIIATILTVIYIFFGDIFESIFSFGGGSVSVVTLLLSFFAMLCGLSYIGEYLFSVNSILIFGSAFAISFIGVFIMKILILKPIAEAEQNTVQRMDEFIGCKGEVITTIPTEGFGEVLISSQFGNNAILAKTVGKKDISQGTEVIIEGVQDGVLLVQNIAYSLKKPKL
;
A
#
# COMPACT_ATOMS: atom_id res chain seq x y z
N MET A 1 7.38 -37.24 19.09
CA MET A 1 8.67 -37.32 19.82
C MET A 1 8.68 -36.32 20.97
N ALA A 2 9.52 -36.51 22.00
CA ALA A 2 9.75 -35.52 23.05
C ALA A 2 11.07 -34.78 22.80
N LEU A 3 11.04 -33.45 22.89
CA LEU A 3 12.21 -32.58 22.76
C LEU A 3 12.29 -31.75 24.05
N PHE A 4 13.46 -31.65 24.68
CA PHE A 4 13.63 -30.99 25.99
C PHE A 4 12.70 -31.48 27.12
N GLY A 5 12.25 -32.74 27.05
CA GLY A 5 11.35 -33.33 28.06
C GLY A 5 9.87 -32.97 27.88
N TYR A 6 9.51 -32.16 26.89
CA TYR A 6 8.13 -31.83 26.54
C TYR A 6 7.71 -32.50 25.22
N PRO A 7 6.41 -32.80 25.03
CA PRO A 7 5.91 -33.23 23.73
C PRO A 7 6.13 -32.14 22.69
N LEU A 8 6.55 -32.51 21.48
CA LEU A 8 6.77 -31.56 20.38
C LEU A 8 5.54 -30.69 20.08
N GLU A 9 4.35 -31.27 20.20
CA GLU A 9 3.07 -30.57 20.10
C GLU A 9 3.01 -29.34 21.00
N THR A 10 3.49 -29.45 22.24
CA THR A 10 3.48 -28.36 23.22
C THR A 10 4.46 -27.25 22.82
N ILE A 11 5.61 -27.62 22.26
CA ILE A 11 6.61 -26.66 21.79
C ILE A 11 6.07 -25.88 20.59
N TYR A 12 5.45 -26.56 19.63
CA TYR A 12 4.81 -25.92 18.48
C TYR A 12 3.65 -25.02 18.89
N LEU A 13 2.84 -25.44 19.87
CA LEU A 13 1.75 -24.64 20.40
C LEU A 13 2.27 -23.36 21.08
N TYR A 14 3.29 -23.46 21.93
CA TYR A 14 3.89 -22.28 22.55
C TYR A 14 4.52 -21.35 21.51
N GLY A 15 5.22 -21.90 20.52
CA GLY A 15 5.76 -21.12 19.41
C GLY A 15 4.67 -20.36 18.65
N PHE A 16 3.54 -21.02 18.38
CA PHE A 16 2.39 -20.39 17.73
C PHE A 16 1.81 -19.25 18.57
N ILE A 17 1.56 -19.49 19.86
CA ILE A 17 1.01 -18.47 20.78
C ILE A 17 1.94 -17.26 20.86
N ILE A 18 3.25 -17.49 21.03
CA ILE A 18 4.25 -16.41 21.11
C ILE A 18 4.27 -15.62 19.79
N ALA A 19 4.29 -16.30 18.64
CA ALA A 19 4.26 -15.65 17.34
C ALA A 19 2.99 -14.80 17.17
N THR A 20 1.82 -15.31 17.55
CA THR A 20 0.55 -14.57 17.49
C THR A 20 0.56 -13.33 18.39
N ILE A 21 1.05 -13.47 19.63
CA ILE A 21 1.14 -12.33 20.57
C ILE A 21 2.10 -11.27 19.99
N LEU A 22 3.25 -11.69 19.46
CA LEU A 22 4.18 -10.78 18.80
C LEU A 22 3.54 -10.10 17.58
N THR A 23 2.71 -10.81 16.81
CA THR A 23 1.98 -10.22 15.67
C THR A 23 1.01 -9.15 16.14
N VAL A 24 0.28 -9.40 17.21
CA VAL A 24 -0.63 -8.40 17.80
C VAL A 24 0.15 -7.16 18.23
N ILE A 25 1.27 -7.34 18.94
CA ILE A 25 2.14 -6.22 19.36
C ILE A 25 2.67 -5.46 18.14
N TYR A 26 3.11 -6.17 17.10
CA TYR A 26 3.61 -5.55 15.88
C TYR A 26 2.54 -4.71 15.17
N ILE A 27 1.28 -5.15 15.15
CA ILE A 27 0.19 -4.35 14.57
C ILE A 27 0.00 -3.00 15.28
N PHE A 28 0.16 -2.95 16.62
CA PHE A 28 0.01 -1.69 17.37
C PHE A 28 1.19 -0.73 17.21
N PHE A 29 2.39 -1.25 16.98
CA PHE A 29 3.61 -0.46 16.93
C PHE A 29 4.30 -0.50 15.56
N GLY A 30 3.58 -0.95 14.53
CA GLY A 30 4.11 -1.28 13.20
C GLY A 30 4.89 -0.13 12.59
N ASP A 31 4.35 1.08 12.66
CA ASP A 31 4.97 2.31 12.12
C ASP A 31 6.33 2.62 12.76
N ILE A 32 6.47 2.39 14.07
CA ILE A 32 7.73 2.60 14.79
C ILE A 32 8.75 1.54 14.35
N PHE A 33 8.31 0.29 14.25
CA PHE A 33 9.17 -0.79 13.79
C PHE A 33 9.57 -0.60 12.33
N GLU A 34 8.68 -0.16 11.45
CA GLU A 34 8.97 0.07 10.03
C GLU A 34 9.93 1.26 9.83
N SER A 35 9.81 2.30 10.66
CA SER A 35 10.75 3.43 10.66
C SER A 35 12.15 3.05 11.16
N ILE A 36 12.28 2.12 12.11
CA ILE A 36 13.58 1.68 12.65
C ILE A 36 14.21 0.60 11.77
N PHE A 37 13.40 -0.32 11.27
CA PHE A 37 13.80 -1.47 10.47
C PHE A 37 13.60 -1.21 8.98
N SER A 38 13.86 0.01 8.49
CA SER A 38 13.72 0.44 7.09
C SER A 38 14.74 -0.23 6.14
N PHE A 39 14.89 -1.54 6.25
CA PHE A 39 15.79 -2.38 5.47
C PHE A 39 15.01 -2.95 4.27
N GLY A 40 14.86 -2.12 3.25
CA GLY A 40 14.26 -2.48 1.97
C GLY A 40 12.95 -1.74 1.71
N GLY A 41 13.01 -0.74 0.81
CA GLY A 41 11.87 0.09 0.39
C GLY A 41 10.82 -0.63 -0.45
N GLY A 42 10.37 -1.81 0.00
CA GLY A 42 9.20 -2.49 -0.53
C GLY A 42 7.96 -2.12 0.27
N SER A 43 6.80 -2.05 -0.39
CA SER A 43 5.50 -1.69 0.23
C SER A 43 4.96 -2.70 1.26
N VAL A 44 5.77 -3.69 1.65
CA VAL A 44 5.41 -4.75 2.59
C VAL A 44 6.56 -4.95 3.56
N SER A 45 6.29 -4.79 4.85
CA SER A 45 7.30 -4.97 5.88
C SER A 45 7.79 -6.42 5.97
N VAL A 46 9.11 -6.59 5.89
CA VAL A 46 9.79 -7.90 5.97
C VAL A 46 9.46 -8.60 7.30
N VAL A 47 9.26 -7.82 8.37
CA VAL A 47 8.89 -8.30 9.70
C VAL A 47 7.53 -9.01 9.67
N THR A 48 6.51 -8.45 9.00
CA THR A 48 5.19 -9.08 8.87
C THR A 48 5.28 -10.44 8.18
N LEU A 49 6.07 -10.53 7.11
CA LEU A 49 6.27 -11.79 6.38
C LEU A 49 6.95 -12.85 7.25
N LEU A 50 7.97 -12.45 8.01
CA LEU A 50 8.68 -13.37 8.92
C LEU A 50 7.76 -13.89 10.02
N LEU A 51 6.96 -13.00 10.61
CA LEU A 51 6.06 -13.34 11.71
C LEU A 51 4.91 -14.24 11.25
N SER A 52 4.38 -13.96 10.05
CA SER A 52 3.38 -14.80 9.38
C SER A 52 3.94 -16.18 9.04
N PHE A 53 5.20 -16.24 8.61
CA PHE A 53 5.91 -17.50 8.37
C PHE A 53 6.06 -18.34 9.65
N PHE A 54 6.51 -17.74 10.76
CA PHE A 54 6.62 -18.45 12.03
C PHE A 54 5.28 -18.94 12.54
N ALA A 55 4.22 -18.12 12.45
CA ALA A 55 2.88 -18.52 12.85
C ALA A 55 2.37 -19.70 12.00
N MET A 56 2.50 -19.63 10.67
CA MET A 56 2.13 -20.75 9.79
C MET A 56 2.96 -22.01 10.07
N LEU A 57 4.28 -21.87 10.26
CA LEU A 57 5.17 -22.98 10.53
C LEU A 57 4.79 -23.71 11.82
N CYS A 58 4.60 -22.97 12.91
CA CYS A 58 4.22 -23.53 14.20
C CYS A 58 2.81 -24.16 14.14
N GLY A 59 1.85 -23.49 13.50
CA GLY A 59 0.49 -24.00 13.36
C GLY A 59 0.42 -25.28 12.52
N LEU A 60 1.06 -25.29 11.35
CA LEU A 60 1.09 -26.46 10.47
C LEU A 60 1.90 -27.62 11.05
N SER A 61 2.99 -27.35 11.77
CA SER A 61 3.75 -28.40 12.46
C SER A 61 2.93 -29.00 13.61
N TYR A 62 2.20 -28.20 14.38
CA TYR A 62 1.30 -28.69 15.43
C TYR A 62 0.19 -29.59 14.87
N ILE A 63 -0.51 -29.12 13.82
CA ILE A 63 -1.55 -29.89 13.14
C ILE A 63 -0.97 -31.18 12.53
N GLY A 64 0.23 -31.09 11.96
CA GLY A 64 0.95 -32.21 11.36
C GLY A 64 1.28 -33.32 12.37
N GLU A 65 1.84 -32.97 13.53
CA GLU A 65 2.13 -33.93 14.60
C GLU A 65 0.84 -34.54 15.18
N TYR A 66 -0.26 -33.78 15.22
CA TYR A 66 -1.54 -34.28 15.71
C TYR A 66 -2.24 -35.23 14.73
N LEU A 67 -2.22 -34.93 13.42
CA LEU A 67 -2.89 -35.75 12.41
C LEU A 67 -2.06 -36.96 11.95
N PHE A 68 -0.74 -36.81 11.87
CA PHE A 68 0.13 -37.81 11.25
C PHE A 68 1.10 -38.41 12.27
N SER A 69 1.04 -39.73 12.44
CA SER A 69 2.03 -40.48 13.26
C SER A 69 3.32 -40.81 12.50
N VAL A 70 3.72 -39.98 11.53
CA VAL A 70 4.98 -40.14 10.79
C VAL A 70 6.15 -39.47 11.53
N ASN A 71 7.37 -39.61 10.99
CA ASN A 71 8.57 -39.04 11.59
C ASN A 71 8.46 -37.50 11.71
N SER A 72 8.64 -36.97 12.91
CA SER A 72 8.54 -35.54 13.21
C SER A 72 9.43 -34.64 12.33
N ILE A 73 10.57 -35.16 11.87
CA ILE A 73 11.46 -34.42 10.95
C ILE A 73 10.82 -34.24 9.56
N LEU A 74 10.10 -35.25 9.07
CA LEU A 74 9.37 -35.15 7.80
C LEU A 74 8.19 -34.19 7.92
N ILE A 75 7.49 -34.22 9.06
CA ILE A 75 6.40 -33.28 9.36
C ILE A 75 6.93 -31.85 9.33
N PHE A 76 7.99 -31.56 10.10
CA PHE A 76 8.60 -30.24 10.13
C PHE A 76 9.09 -29.78 8.75
N GLY A 77 9.76 -30.65 7.98
CA GLY A 77 10.23 -30.33 6.63
C GLY A 77 9.09 -30.00 5.67
N SER A 78 7.99 -30.77 5.71
CA SER A 78 6.81 -30.51 4.90
C SER A 78 6.09 -29.22 5.31
N ALA A 79 5.94 -28.98 6.62
CA ALA A 79 5.34 -27.77 7.17
C ALA A 79 6.16 -26.53 6.80
N PHE A 80 7.49 -26.62 6.78
CA PHE A 80 8.37 -25.54 6.35
C PHE A 80 8.13 -25.17 4.89
N ALA A 81 8.10 -26.16 3.99
CA ALA A 81 7.85 -25.92 2.57
C ALA A 81 6.45 -25.31 2.34
N ILE A 82 5.42 -25.86 2.98
CA ILE A 82 4.03 -25.38 2.85
C ILE A 82 3.89 -23.96 3.40
N SER A 83 4.49 -23.66 4.55
CA SER A 83 4.45 -22.33 5.16
C SER A 83 5.15 -21.29 4.28
N PHE A 84 6.29 -21.65 3.70
CA PHE A 84 7.02 -20.75 2.80
C PHE A 84 6.20 -20.40 1.56
N ILE A 85 5.59 -21.41 0.93
CA ILE A 85 4.70 -21.22 -0.23
C ILE A 85 3.46 -20.41 0.17
N GLY A 86 2.85 -20.72 1.31
CA GLY A 86 1.66 -20.03 1.82
C GLY A 86 1.90 -18.54 2.04
N VAL A 87 3.02 -18.18 2.68
CA VAL A 87 3.40 -16.77 2.89
C VAL A 87 3.72 -16.08 1.58
N PHE A 88 4.37 -16.76 0.63
CA PHE A 88 4.64 -16.18 -0.69
C PHE A 88 3.35 -15.86 -1.45
N ILE A 89 2.38 -16.77 -1.42
CA ILE A 89 1.06 -16.56 -2.00
C ILE A 89 0.34 -15.40 -1.30
N MET A 90 0.35 -15.37 0.03
CA MET A 90 -0.25 -14.29 0.83
C MET A 90 0.35 -12.92 0.46
N LYS A 91 1.68 -12.84 0.29
CA LYS A 91 2.38 -11.63 -0.12
C LYS A 91 1.86 -11.10 -1.46
N ILE A 92 1.74 -11.98 -2.46
CA ILE A 92 1.36 -11.60 -3.83
C ILE A 92 -0.13 -11.30 -3.95
N LEU A 93 -0.99 -12.10 -3.31
CA LEU A 93 -2.44 -12.00 -3.48
C LEU A 93 -3.11 -11.01 -2.52
N ILE A 94 -2.55 -10.81 -1.33
CA ILE A 94 -3.21 -10.02 -0.28
C ILE A 94 -2.44 -8.73 -0.04
N LEU A 95 -1.15 -8.84 0.35
CA LEU A 95 -0.42 -7.67 0.81
C LEU A 95 -0.11 -6.71 -0.33
N LYS A 96 0.29 -7.23 -1.50
CA LYS A 96 0.60 -6.38 -2.67
C LYS A 96 -0.64 -5.61 -3.19
N PRO A 97 -1.82 -6.21 -3.40
CA PRO A 97 -2.99 -5.45 -3.83
C PRO A 97 -3.47 -4.41 -2.81
N ILE A 98 -3.36 -4.70 -1.50
CA ILE A 98 -3.70 -3.73 -0.45
C ILE A 98 -2.74 -2.53 -0.50
N ALA A 99 -1.43 -2.79 -0.58
CA ALA A 99 -0.40 -1.76 -0.75
C ALA A 99 -0.62 -0.88 -2.00
N GLU A 100 -0.94 -1.50 -3.13
CA GLU A 100 -1.25 -0.78 -4.37
C GLU A 100 -2.56 0.01 -4.28
N ALA A 101 -3.54 -0.46 -3.50
CA ALA A 101 -4.78 0.28 -3.24
C ALA A 101 -4.54 1.53 -2.40
N GLU A 102 -3.62 1.51 -1.44
CA GLU A 102 -3.23 2.69 -0.64
C GLU A 102 -2.52 3.75 -1.50
N GLN A 103 -1.66 3.34 -2.44
CA GLN A 103 -0.92 4.26 -3.31
C GLN A 103 -1.77 4.88 -4.44
N ASN A 104 -2.97 4.34 -4.72
CA ASN A 104 -3.82 4.77 -5.83
C ASN A 104 -4.43 6.18 -5.68
N THR A 105 -4.27 6.85 -4.54
CA THR A 105 -4.75 8.23 -4.36
C THR A 105 -3.95 9.23 -5.19
N VAL A 106 -2.64 9.00 -5.35
CA VAL A 106 -1.76 9.92 -6.09
C VAL A 106 -1.73 9.55 -7.59
N GLN A 107 -1.81 8.26 -7.93
CA GLN A 107 -1.69 7.80 -9.31
C GLN A 107 -2.91 8.11 -10.20
N ARG A 108 -4.09 8.35 -9.61
CA ARG A 108 -5.27 8.84 -10.37
C ARG A 108 -5.13 10.28 -10.85
N MET A 109 -4.21 11.05 -10.29
CA MET A 109 -4.09 12.46 -10.65
C MET A 109 -3.54 12.64 -12.06
N ASP A 110 -2.64 11.76 -12.49
CA ASP A 110 -2.06 11.78 -13.84
C ASP A 110 -3.09 11.46 -14.93
N GLU A 111 -4.16 10.72 -14.61
CA GLU A 111 -5.28 10.46 -15.53
C GLU A 111 -6.05 11.75 -15.86
N PHE A 112 -5.94 12.78 -15.03
CA PHE A 112 -6.57 14.07 -15.29
C PHE A 112 -5.76 14.97 -16.22
N ILE A 113 -4.54 14.59 -16.62
CA ILE A 113 -3.74 15.37 -17.57
C ILE A 113 -4.45 15.37 -18.93
N GLY A 114 -4.77 16.57 -19.43
CA GLY A 114 -5.55 16.79 -20.65
C GLY A 114 -7.07 16.86 -20.45
N CYS A 115 -7.59 16.61 -19.24
CA CYS A 115 -8.99 16.85 -18.92
C CYS A 115 -9.29 18.34 -18.71
N LYS A 116 -10.54 18.72 -18.93
CA LYS A 116 -11.08 20.04 -18.59
C LYS A 116 -11.63 20.02 -17.17
N GLY A 117 -11.42 21.10 -16.44
CA GLY A 117 -12.00 21.33 -15.12
C GLY A 117 -12.49 22.77 -14.98
N GLU A 118 -13.33 23.00 -13.98
CA GLU A 118 -13.86 24.33 -13.65
C GLU A 118 -13.24 24.84 -12.36
N VAL A 119 -12.72 26.07 -12.36
CA VAL A 119 -12.15 26.67 -11.15
C VAL A 119 -13.26 27.02 -10.17
N ILE A 120 -13.26 26.41 -8.99
CA ILE A 120 -14.23 26.74 -7.92
C ILE A 120 -13.66 27.72 -6.90
N THR A 121 -12.34 27.71 -6.72
CA THR A 121 -11.61 28.64 -5.85
C THR A 121 -10.53 29.31 -6.69
N THR A 122 -10.59 30.64 -6.80
CA THR A 122 -9.66 31.46 -7.61
C THR A 122 -8.21 31.05 -7.36
N ILE A 123 -7.46 30.84 -8.45
CA ILE A 123 -6.06 30.40 -8.42
C ILE A 123 -5.17 31.64 -8.63
N PRO A 124 -4.50 32.17 -7.58
CA PRO A 124 -3.57 33.27 -7.73
C PRO A 124 -2.26 32.81 -8.38
N THR A 125 -1.54 33.76 -8.99
CA THR A 125 -0.25 33.52 -9.67
C THR A 125 0.81 32.92 -8.72
N GLU A 126 0.79 33.33 -7.46
CA GLU A 126 1.71 32.89 -6.40
C GLU A 126 0.91 32.20 -5.27
N GLY A 127 0.16 31.15 -5.59
CA GLY A 127 -0.55 30.38 -4.58
C GLY A 127 -1.34 29.19 -5.15
N PHE A 128 -2.30 28.74 -4.35
CA PHE A 128 -3.12 27.57 -4.65
C PHE A 128 -4.58 27.99 -4.72
N GLY A 129 -5.32 27.38 -5.64
CA GLY A 129 -6.78 27.39 -5.65
C GLY A 129 -7.30 25.96 -5.84
N GLU A 130 -8.55 25.84 -6.25
CA GLU A 130 -9.20 24.53 -6.42
C GLU A 130 -9.93 24.46 -7.76
N VAL A 131 -9.83 23.30 -8.38
CA VAL A 131 -10.49 22.96 -9.64
C VAL A 131 -11.40 21.77 -9.41
N LEU A 132 -12.64 21.90 -9.86
CA LEU A 132 -13.59 20.82 -9.92
C LEU A 132 -13.37 20.04 -11.21
N ILE A 133 -13.05 18.77 -11.06
CA ILE A 133 -12.95 17.84 -12.19
C ILE A 133 -14.16 16.94 -12.19
N SER A 134 -14.86 16.90 -13.31
CA SER A 134 -15.94 15.96 -13.55
C SER A 134 -15.36 14.68 -14.15
N SER A 135 -15.28 13.61 -13.36
CA SER A 135 -14.90 12.28 -13.82
C SER A 135 -16.11 11.35 -13.89
N GLN A 136 -15.97 10.20 -14.52
CA GLN A 136 -17.03 9.17 -14.61
C GLN A 136 -17.51 8.71 -13.23
N PHE A 137 -16.70 8.92 -12.18
CA PHE A 137 -16.95 8.51 -10.80
C PHE A 137 -17.46 9.65 -9.90
N GLY A 138 -17.73 10.83 -10.45
CA GLY A 138 -18.23 12.00 -9.71
C GLY A 138 -17.35 13.24 -9.85
N ASN A 139 -17.78 14.31 -9.19
CA ASN A 139 -17.09 15.60 -9.20
C ASN A 139 -16.20 15.71 -7.96
N ASN A 140 -14.89 15.85 -8.16
CA ASN A 140 -13.93 16.03 -7.08
C ASN A 140 -13.24 17.39 -7.20
N ALA A 141 -13.18 18.12 -6.08
CA ALA A 141 -12.40 19.34 -5.95
C ALA A 141 -10.96 18.97 -5.61
N ILE A 142 -10.01 19.40 -6.44
CA ILE A 142 -8.59 19.12 -6.28
C ILE A 142 -7.81 20.43 -6.28
N LEU A 143 -6.75 20.49 -5.46
CA LEU A 143 -5.84 21.64 -5.42
C LEU A 143 -5.16 21.84 -6.77
N ALA A 144 -5.11 23.10 -7.21
CA ALA A 144 -4.54 23.48 -8.50
C ALA A 144 -3.68 24.74 -8.39
N LYS A 145 -2.67 24.80 -9.26
CA LYS A 145 -1.74 25.92 -9.42
C LYS A 145 -1.66 26.32 -10.88
N THR A 146 -1.62 27.62 -11.14
CA THR A 146 -1.51 28.17 -12.50
C THR A 146 -0.09 28.00 -13.04
N VAL A 147 0.03 27.53 -14.29
CA VAL A 147 1.31 27.52 -15.04
C VAL A 147 1.59 28.90 -15.66
N GLY A 148 0.56 29.73 -15.79
CA GLY A 148 0.67 31.08 -16.34
C GLY A 148 0.99 32.13 -15.29
N LYS A 149 1.56 33.27 -15.72
CA LYS A 149 1.79 34.44 -14.85
C LYS A 149 0.52 35.29 -14.61
N LYS A 150 -0.65 34.66 -14.62
CA LYS A 150 -1.95 35.32 -14.47
C LYS A 150 -2.85 34.51 -13.55
N ASP A 151 -3.59 35.26 -12.74
CA ASP A 151 -4.62 34.72 -11.86
C ASP A 151 -5.77 34.14 -12.70
N ILE A 152 -6.35 33.04 -12.21
CA ILE A 152 -7.49 32.39 -12.83
C ILE A 152 -8.68 32.51 -11.88
N SER A 153 -9.65 33.34 -12.25
CA SER A 153 -10.85 33.57 -11.45
C SER A 153 -11.75 32.33 -11.38
N GLN A 154 -12.50 32.22 -10.28
CA GLN A 154 -13.60 31.27 -10.13
C GLN A 154 -14.58 31.29 -11.32
N GLY A 155 -15.10 30.12 -11.70
CA GLY A 155 -16.00 29.90 -12.84
C GLY A 155 -15.30 29.77 -14.20
N THR A 156 -13.96 29.79 -14.23
CA THR A 156 -13.19 29.68 -15.47
C THR A 156 -12.91 28.22 -15.81
N GLU A 157 -13.09 27.83 -17.07
CA GLU A 157 -12.64 26.51 -17.55
C GLU A 157 -11.10 26.50 -17.77
N VAL A 158 -10.46 25.47 -17.23
CA VAL A 158 -9.02 25.24 -17.34
C VAL A 158 -8.72 23.85 -17.88
N ILE A 159 -7.56 23.71 -18.51
CA ILE A 159 -7.00 22.41 -18.91
C ILE A 159 -5.84 22.06 -17.99
N ILE A 160 -5.73 20.79 -17.64
CA ILE A 160 -4.69 20.26 -16.75
C ILE A 160 -3.50 19.86 -17.62
N GLU A 161 -2.35 20.51 -17.44
CA GLU A 161 -1.11 20.23 -18.18
C GLU A 161 -0.21 19.21 -17.46
N GLY A 162 -0.37 19.03 -16.14
CA GLY A 162 0.45 18.10 -15.37
C GLY A 162 0.06 18.02 -13.90
N VAL A 163 0.76 17.18 -13.15
CA VAL A 163 0.60 17.03 -11.70
C VAL A 163 1.97 17.15 -11.05
N GLN A 164 2.05 17.90 -9.95
CA GLN A 164 3.26 18.05 -9.16
C GLN A 164 2.91 17.98 -7.68
N ASP A 165 3.48 17.02 -6.97
CA ASP A 165 3.32 16.84 -5.51
C ASP A 165 1.86 16.84 -5.01
N GLY A 166 0.95 16.24 -5.79
CA GLY A 166 -0.48 16.19 -5.46
C GLY A 166 -1.26 17.48 -5.78
N VAL A 167 -0.65 18.40 -6.52
CA VAL A 167 -1.28 19.65 -7.01
C VAL A 167 -1.35 19.63 -8.54
N LEU A 168 -2.51 19.97 -9.08
CA LEU A 168 -2.72 20.03 -10.53
C LEU A 168 -2.13 21.31 -11.11
N LEU A 169 -1.33 21.18 -12.16
CA LEU A 169 -0.84 22.30 -12.94
C LEU A 169 -1.87 22.60 -14.05
N VAL A 170 -2.49 23.78 -13.97
CA VAL A 170 -3.58 24.16 -14.86
C VAL A 170 -3.28 25.42 -15.66
N GLN A 171 -3.85 25.48 -16.86
CA GLN A 171 -3.78 26.63 -17.74
C GLN A 171 -5.17 26.97 -18.28
N ASN A 172 -5.44 28.26 -18.43
CA ASN A 172 -6.69 28.73 -19.03
C ASN A 172 -6.78 28.27 -20.50
N ILE A 173 -7.93 27.72 -20.90
CA ILE A 173 -8.17 27.17 -22.25
C ILE A 173 -7.94 28.22 -23.35
N ALA A 174 -8.24 29.49 -23.09
CA ALA A 174 -8.00 30.58 -24.04
C ALA A 174 -6.50 30.80 -24.35
N TYR A 175 -5.60 30.39 -23.46
CA TYR A 175 -4.15 30.50 -23.65
C TYR A 175 -3.54 29.24 -24.27
N SER A 176 -4.08 28.06 -24.00
CA SER A 176 -3.58 26.78 -24.54
C SER A 176 -3.67 26.71 -26.08
N LEU A 177 -4.69 27.33 -26.68
CA LEU A 177 -4.84 27.43 -28.14
C LEU A 177 -3.83 28.36 -28.84
N LYS A 178 -3.00 29.10 -28.09
CA LYS A 178 -2.03 30.06 -28.64
C LYS A 178 -0.59 29.54 -28.66
N LYS A 179 -0.30 28.35 -28.12
CA LYS A 179 0.99 27.69 -28.29
C LYS A 179 1.01 27.02 -29.68
N PRO A 180 1.82 27.49 -30.65
CA PRO A 180 2.07 26.70 -31.85
C PRO A 180 2.75 25.39 -31.40
N LYS A 181 2.22 24.26 -31.85
CA LYS A 181 2.91 22.97 -31.76
C LYS A 181 4.24 23.15 -32.52
N LEU A 182 5.36 23.15 -31.80
CA LEU A 182 6.68 22.97 -32.40
C LEU A 182 6.89 21.48 -32.70
#